data_AF-A0A1M3QKR5-F1
#
_entry.id   AF-A0A1M3QKR5-F1
#
_cell.length_a   1.000
_cell.length_b   1.000
_cell.length_c   1.000
_cell.angle_alpha   90.00
_cell.angle_beta   90.00
_cell.angle_gamma   90.00
#
_symmetry.space_group_name_H-M   'P 1'
#
loop_
_entity.id
_entity.type
_entity.pdbx_description
1 polymer ?
#
loop_
_entity_poly.entity_id
_entity_poly.type
_entity_poly.pdbx_seq_one_letter_code
_entity_poly.pdbx_strand_id
1 'polypeptide(L)'
;MPTLYRDVNRTFILPELYFLNKNFGLMKALLFIIPLTIVSYSLYNHWKVSASPVIIQGKVVAKQSNVPVQQAYIHITAGEEEAITAKDGSFIIKTWQSLPVECTVEHKDFIKRKMTITDNNNLIIVLQAK
;
A
#
# COMPACT_ATOMS: atom_id res chain seq x y z
N MET A 1 -33.63 -79.91 -19.93
CA MET A 1 -33.46 -78.44 -19.92
C MET A 1 -32.54 -78.08 -18.77
N PRO A 2 -31.27 -77.73 -19.03
CA PRO A 2 -30.35 -77.20 -18.03
C PRO A 2 -30.25 -75.66 -18.10
N THR A 3 -29.59 -75.11 -17.10
CA THR A 3 -29.61 -73.76 -16.56
C THR A 3 -28.87 -72.70 -17.39
N LEU A 4 -29.27 -71.43 -17.22
CA LEU A 4 -28.35 -70.30 -17.44
C LEU A 4 -28.61 -69.21 -16.40
N TYR A 5 -27.78 -69.28 -15.36
CA TYR A 5 -27.48 -68.27 -14.36
C TYR A 5 -27.04 -66.98 -15.07
N ARG A 6 -27.67 -65.84 -14.76
CA ARG A 6 -27.11 -64.51 -15.05
C ARG A 6 -27.12 -63.65 -13.80
N ASP A 7 -25.91 -63.56 -13.27
CA ASP A 7 -25.35 -62.67 -12.28
C ASP A 7 -25.93 -61.24 -12.34
N VAL A 8 -26.63 -60.84 -11.28
CA VAL A 8 -27.13 -59.47 -11.05
C VAL A 8 -26.10 -58.74 -10.19
N ASN A 9 -24.85 -58.67 -10.65
CA ASN A 9 -23.81 -57.82 -10.08
C ASN A 9 -23.19 -56.98 -11.19
N ARG A 10 -23.85 -55.88 -11.55
CA ARG A 10 -23.15 -54.70 -12.07
C ARG A 10 -23.50 -53.51 -11.21
N THR A 11 -22.64 -53.29 -10.24
CA THR A 11 -22.32 -52.02 -9.60
C THR A 11 -22.36 -50.89 -10.63
N PHE A 12 -23.51 -50.21 -10.71
CA PHE A 12 -23.61 -48.87 -11.27
C PHE A 12 -23.29 -47.89 -10.14
N ILE A 13 -22.00 -47.74 -9.87
CA ILE A 13 -21.53 -46.52 -9.22
C ILE A 13 -20.58 -45.87 -10.22
N LEU A 14 -20.70 -44.54 -10.35
CA LEU A 14 -19.78 -43.61 -11.02
C LEU A 14 -20.16 -43.25 -12.48
N PRO A 15 -21.01 -42.21 -12.64
CA PRO A 15 -20.47 -40.98 -13.21
C PRO A 15 -20.62 -39.73 -12.31
N GLU A 16 -21.59 -39.71 -11.38
CA GLU A 16 -21.92 -38.51 -10.59
C GLU A 16 -20.81 -38.07 -9.62
N LEU A 17 -20.16 -39.03 -8.94
CA LEU A 17 -19.09 -38.73 -7.97
C LEU A 17 -17.80 -38.23 -8.63
N TYR A 18 -17.58 -38.51 -9.92
CA TYR A 18 -16.39 -38.05 -10.65
C TYR A 18 -16.50 -36.57 -11.03
N PHE A 19 -17.73 -36.10 -11.32
CA PHE A 19 -18.00 -34.70 -11.66
C PHE A 19 -17.91 -33.78 -10.44
N LEU A 20 -18.39 -34.23 -9.27
CA LEU A 20 -18.30 -33.48 -8.01
C LEU A 20 -16.86 -33.32 -7.51
N ASN A 21 -16.02 -34.34 -7.67
CA ASN A 21 -14.64 -34.31 -7.14
C ASN A 21 -13.70 -33.40 -7.97
N LYS A 22 -13.89 -33.32 -9.29
CA LYS A 22 -13.09 -32.44 -10.17
C LYS A 22 -13.38 -30.96 -9.92
N ASN A 23 -14.64 -30.62 -9.64
CA ASN A 23 -15.07 -29.27 -9.26
C ASN A 23 -14.64 -28.88 -7.84
N PHE A 24 -14.42 -29.85 -6.95
CA PHE A 24 -13.98 -29.59 -5.57
C PHE A 24 -12.54 -29.07 -5.50
N GLY A 25 -11.64 -29.59 -6.35
CA GLY A 25 -10.27 -29.06 -6.49
C GLY A 25 -10.23 -27.65 -7.08
N LEU A 26 -11.05 -27.40 -8.11
CA LEU A 26 -11.18 -26.08 -8.74
C LEU A 26 -11.81 -25.04 -7.80
N MET A 27 -12.85 -25.40 -7.04
CA MET A 27 -13.45 -24.54 -6.02
C MET A 27 -12.45 -24.18 -4.91
N LYS A 28 -11.65 -25.15 -4.45
CA LYS A 28 -10.61 -24.88 -3.46
C LYS A 28 -9.53 -23.95 -3.99
N ALA A 29 -9.09 -24.13 -5.24
CA ALA A 29 -8.13 -23.23 -5.87
C ALA A 29 -8.69 -21.79 -5.99
N LEU A 30 -9.95 -21.64 -6.39
CA LEU A 30 -10.61 -20.33 -6.48
C LEU A 30 -10.70 -19.62 -5.12
N LEU A 31 -10.94 -20.36 -4.04
CA LEU A 31 -10.95 -19.81 -2.68
C LEU A 31 -9.61 -19.22 -2.24
N PHE A 32 -8.48 -19.65 -2.80
CA PHE A 32 -7.16 -19.08 -2.51
C PHE A 32 -6.79 -17.93 -3.48
N ILE A 33 -7.23 -18.01 -4.74
CA ILE A 33 -6.91 -17.00 -5.76
C ILE A 33 -7.68 -15.69 -5.52
N ILE A 34 -8.97 -15.77 -5.19
CA ILE A 34 -9.82 -14.58 -4.96
C ILE A 34 -9.25 -13.65 -3.88
N PRO A 35 -8.93 -14.10 -2.65
CA PRO A 35 -8.36 -13.21 -1.63
C PRO A 35 -7.00 -12.65 -2.04
N LEU A 36 -6.18 -13.43 -2.77
CA LEU A 36 -4.89 -12.94 -3.28
C LEU A 36 -5.07 -11.81 -4.31
N THR A 37 -6.06 -11.93 -5.21
CA THR A 37 -6.38 -10.87 -6.17
C THR A 37 -6.96 -9.63 -5.49
N ILE A 38 -7.77 -9.78 -4.44
CA ILE A 38 -8.31 -8.66 -3.66
C ILE A 38 -7.19 -7.94 -2.90
N VAL A 39 -6.28 -8.68 -2.27
CA VAL A 39 -5.11 -8.10 -1.58
C VAL A 39 -4.20 -7.38 -2.58
N SER A 40 -3.92 -7.99 -3.73
CA SER A 40 -3.11 -7.36 -4.78
C SER A 40 -3.76 -6.10 -5.35
N TYR A 41 -5.08 -6.11 -5.56
CA TYR A 41 -5.84 -4.96 -6.04
C TYR A 41 -5.90 -3.83 -5.00
N SER A 42 -6.03 -4.17 -3.72
CA SER A 42 -5.98 -3.21 -2.61
C SER A 42 -4.60 -2.54 -2.51
N LEU A 43 -3.53 -3.32 -2.61
CA LEU A 43 -2.15 -2.79 -2.61
C LEU A 43 -1.89 -1.88 -3.81
N TYR A 44 -2.35 -2.27 -5.01
CA TYR A 44 -2.22 -1.48 -6.21
C TYR A 44 -2.94 -0.12 -6.11
N ASN A 45 -4.15 -0.10 -5.54
CA ASN A 45 -4.94 1.13 -5.43
C ASN A 45 -4.52 2.05 -4.29
N HIS A 46 -3.81 1.56 -3.27
CA HIS A 46 -3.36 2.39 -2.17
C HIS A 46 -2.34 3.46 -2.66
N TRP A 47 -1.61 3.19 -3.75
CA TRP A 47 -0.49 4.01 -4.19
C TRP A 47 -0.71 4.48 -5.62
N LYS A 48 -1.42 5.60 -5.75
CA LYS A 48 -1.63 6.23 -7.06
C LYS A 48 -0.31 6.78 -7.57
N VAL A 49 0.36 6.06 -8.46
CA VAL A 49 1.57 6.55 -9.12
C VAL A 49 1.21 7.66 -10.10
N SER A 50 1.90 8.80 -10.01
CA SER A 50 1.77 9.92 -10.92
C SER A 50 2.52 9.64 -12.23
N ALA A 51 2.00 10.12 -13.35
CA ALA A 51 2.66 10.01 -14.67
C ALA A 51 4.00 10.76 -14.73
N SER A 52 4.16 11.78 -13.89
CA SER A 52 5.39 12.57 -13.74
C SER A 52 5.70 12.80 -12.27
N PRO A 53 6.98 12.92 -11.89
CA PRO A 53 7.34 13.10 -10.50
C PRO A 53 6.79 14.43 -9.96
N VAL A 54 6.12 14.36 -8.82
CA VAL A 54 5.64 15.52 -8.07
C VAL A 54 6.79 16.07 -7.24
N ILE A 55 7.12 17.35 -7.45
CA ILE A 55 8.14 18.07 -6.68
C ILE A 55 7.43 18.79 -5.54
N ILE A 56 7.68 18.36 -4.31
CA ILE A 56 7.19 19.00 -3.08
C ILE A 56 8.31 19.85 -2.52
N GLN A 57 8.09 21.16 -2.43
CA GLN A 57 9.07 22.10 -1.90
C GLN A 57 8.47 22.96 -0.80
N GLY A 58 9.28 23.30 0.18
CA GLY A 58 8.80 24.06 1.32
C GLY A 58 9.88 24.50 2.29
N LYS A 59 9.43 25.06 3.42
CA LYS A 59 10.27 25.43 4.55
C LYS A 59 9.72 24.86 5.84
N VAL A 60 10.63 24.47 6.73
CA VAL A 60 10.31 24.06 8.10
C VAL A 60 10.70 25.18 9.04
N VAL A 61 9.76 25.59 9.91
CA VAL A 61 9.95 26.68 10.89
C VAL A 61 9.50 26.28 12.28
N ALA A 62 10.14 26.86 13.30
CA ALA A 62 9.74 26.68 14.69
C ALA A 62 8.49 27.51 15.02
N LYS A 63 7.50 26.89 15.67
CA LYS A 63 6.21 27.54 16.02
C LYS A 63 6.35 28.80 16.86
N GLN A 64 7.34 28.81 17.77
CA GLN A 64 7.50 29.88 18.77
C GLN A 64 8.22 31.11 18.20
N SER A 65 9.23 30.90 17.36
CA SER A 65 10.13 31.97 16.91
C SER A 65 10.03 32.26 15.40
N ASN A 66 9.30 31.42 14.65
CA ASN A 66 9.27 31.42 13.19
C ASN A 66 10.67 31.29 12.54
N VAL A 67 11.66 30.84 13.32
CA VAL A 67 13.03 30.62 12.85
C VAL A 67 13.07 29.33 12.04
N PRO A 68 13.81 29.29 10.91
CA PRO A 68 13.97 28.08 10.14
C PRO A 68 14.61 26.94 10.93
N VAL A 69 14.11 25.73 10.74
CA VAL A 69 14.64 24.52 11.37
C VAL A 69 15.56 23.81 10.38
N GLN A 70 16.86 23.84 10.64
CA GLN A 70 17.87 23.09 9.89
C GLN A 70 17.91 21.62 10.35
N GLN A 71 18.33 20.70 9.46
CA GLN A 71 18.53 19.27 9.77
C GLN A 71 17.26 18.54 10.24
N ALA A 72 16.07 19.05 9.91
CA ALA A 72 14.85 18.28 10.07
C ALA A 72 14.81 17.19 9.01
N TYR A 73 14.61 15.95 9.44
CA TYR A 73 14.47 14.80 8.58
C TYR A 73 13.02 14.67 8.14
N ILE A 74 12.80 14.63 6.83
CA ILE A 74 11.48 14.59 6.21
C ILE A 74 11.41 13.31 5.39
N HIS A 75 10.37 12.50 5.58
CA HIS A 75 10.20 11.29 4.79
C HIS A 75 8.73 10.98 4.46
N ILE A 76 8.56 10.29 3.33
CA ILE A 76 7.30 9.74 2.85
C ILE A 76 7.48 8.21 2.82
N THR A 77 6.86 7.49 3.77
CA THR A 77 7.15 6.07 4.03
C THR A 77 6.87 5.18 2.82
N ALA A 78 5.66 5.29 2.28
CA ALA A 78 5.49 5.71 0.90
C ALA A 78 6.48 5.13 -0.14
N GLY A 79 6.87 5.97 -1.08
CA GLY A 79 7.90 5.66 -2.06
C GLY A 79 9.31 5.79 -1.51
N GLU A 80 9.49 5.60 -0.20
CA GLU A 80 10.79 5.67 0.49
C GLU A 80 11.54 6.98 0.19
N GLU A 81 10.80 8.08 0.04
CA GLU A 81 11.39 9.37 -0.30
C GLU A 81 11.80 10.16 0.94
N GLU A 82 12.98 10.76 0.89
CA GLU A 82 13.61 11.40 2.04
C GLU A 82 14.22 12.75 1.66
N ALA A 83 14.24 13.69 2.63
CA ALA A 83 14.99 14.93 2.54
C ALA A 83 15.45 15.41 3.92
N ILE A 84 16.46 16.27 3.93
CA ILE A 84 16.95 16.95 5.13
C ILE A 84 16.89 18.45 4.86
N THR A 85 16.36 19.23 5.81
CA THR A 85 16.28 20.68 5.63
C THR A 85 17.64 21.36 5.65
N ALA A 86 17.82 22.33 4.75
CA ALA A 86 18.98 23.19 4.69
C ALA A 86 19.01 24.23 5.83
N LYS A 87 20.09 25.04 5.88
CA LYS A 87 20.28 26.08 6.92
C LYS A 87 19.14 27.09 7.00
N ASP A 88 18.49 27.37 5.89
CA ASP A 88 17.34 28.27 5.80
C ASP A 88 15.99 27.56 5.99
N GLY A 89 16.03 26.30 6.46
CA GLY A 89 14.88 25.43 6.69
C GLY A 89 14.23 24.89 5.41
N SER A 90 14.79 25.18 4.24
CA SER A 90 14.22 24.71 2.97
C SER A 90 14.42 23.22 2.74
N PHE A 91 13.49 22.59 2.04
CA PHE A 91 13.61 21.21 1.57
C PHE A 91 12.94 21.02 0.21
N ILE A 92 13.36 19.96 -0.48
CA ILE A 92 12.77 19.50 -1.74
C ILE A 92 12.67 17.98 -1.67
N ILE A 93 11.47 17.43 -1.89
CA ILE A 93 11.22 16.00 -2.07
C ILE A 93 10.64 15.79 -3.46
N LYS A 94 11.18 14.81 -4.18
CA LYS A 94 10.66 14.38 -5.47
C LYS A 94 10.01 13.02 -5.28
N THR A 95 8.69 12.94 -5.40
CA THR A 95 7.93 11.69 -5.25
C THR A 95 7.26 11.29 -6.56
N TRP A 96 7.13 9.99 -6.80
CA TRP A 96 6.33 9.45 -7.89
C TRP A 96 4.88 9.18 -7.49
N GLN A 97 4.53 9.45 -6.23
CA GLN A 97 3.15 9.35 -5.77
C GLN A 97 2.34 10.57 -6.20
N SER A 98 1.09 10.31 -6.56
CA SER A 98 0.08 11.35 -6.71
C SER A 98 -0.29 11.90 -5.35
N LEU A 99 -0.53 13.20 -5.26
CA LEU A 99 -1.10 13.79 -4.05
C LEU A 99 -2.54 13.26 -3.83
N PRO A 100 -2.99 13.12 -2.57
CA PRO A 100 -2.26 13.45 -1.36
C PRO A 100 -1.23 12.39 -0.93
N VAL A 101 -0.16 12.82 -0.26
CA VAL A 101 0.87 11.91 0.32
C VAL A 101 1.01 12.11 1.82
N GLU A 102 1.28 11.04 2.55
CA GLU A 102 1.60 11.11 3.99
C GLU A 102 3.09 11.41 4.20
N CYS A 103 3.39 12.48 4.91
CA CYS A 103 4.75 12.93 5.20
C CYS A 103 4.95 13.01 6.72
N THR A 104 6.15 12.63 7.17
CA THR A 104 6.59 12.77 8.55
C THR A 104 7.82 13.67 8.61
N VAL A 105 7.85 14.57 9.59
CA VAL A 105 8.99 15.44 9.89
C VAL A 105 9.49 15.17 11.30
N GLU A 106 10.80 14.92 11.42
CA GLU A 106 11.48 14.60 12.65
C GLU A 106 12.66 15.54 12.89
N HIS A 107 12.86 15.92 14.14
CA HIS A 107 14.05 16.67 14.56
C HIS A 107 14.33 16.36 16.04
N LYS A 108 15.60 16.42 16.45
CA LYS A 108 16.01 16.11 17.82
C LYS A 108 15.32 16.98 18.88
N ASP A 109 15.10 18.26 18.57
CA ASP A 109 14.60 19.29 19.51
C ASP A 109 13.09 19.57 19.38
N PHE A 110 12.40 18.96 18.40
CA PHE A 110 10.97 19.21 18.13
C PHE A 110 10.14 17.93 18.21
N ILE A 111 8.86 18.09 18.52
CA ILE A 111 7.89 16.99 18.50
C ILE A 111 7.72 16.52 17.04
N LYS A 112 7.79 15.20 16.84
CA LYS A 112 7.54 14.55 15.54
C LYS A 112 6.19 14.98 14.99
N ARG A 113 6.14 15.36 13.71
CA ARG A 113 4.91 15.80 13.04
C ARG A 113 4.60 14.90 11.86
N LYS A 114 3.46 14.21 11.89
CA LYS A 114 2.88 13.52 10.74
C LYS A 114 1.82 14.42 10.10
N MET A 115 1.81 14.53 8.76
CA MET A 115 0.86 15.35 8.02
C MET A 115 0.59 14.81 6.63
N THR A 116 -0.55 15.20 6.06
CA THR A 116 -0.92 14.89 4.67
C THR A 116 -0.64 16.10 3.80
N ILE A 117 0.14 15.93 2.75
CA ILE A 117 0.45 16.98 1.76
C ILE A 117 -0.52 16.81 0.60
N THR A 118 -1.36 17.81 0.37
CA THR A 118 -2.40 17.81 -0.68
C THR A 118 -2.06 18.70 -1.87
N ASP A 119 -1.14 19.66 -1.67
CA ASP A 119 -0.65 20.61 -2.67
C ASP A 119 0.89 20.68 -2.57
N ASN A 120 1.56 20.93 -3.68
CA ASN A 120 3.02 20.95 -3.78
C ASN A 120 3.62 22.37 -3.80
N ASN A 121 2.79 23.41 -3.73
CA ASN A 121 3.25 24.80 -3.78
C ASN A 121 3.52 25.40 -2.39
N ASN A 122 4.73 25.93 -2.20
CA ASN A 122 5.10 26.82 -1.08
C ASN A 122 4.70 26.31 0.32
N LEU A 123 4.99 25.03 0.61
CA LEU A 123 4.59 24.43 1.87
C LEU A 123 5.37 25.01 3.05
N ILE A 124 4.68 25.48 4.09
CA ILE A 124 5.30 25.86 5.37
C ILE A 124 4.92 24.83 6.43
N ILE A 125 5.92 24.09 6.91
CA ILE A 125 5.75 23.10 7.98
C ILE A 125 6.17 23.72 9.30
N VAL A 126 5.25 23.74 10.25
CA VAL A 126 5.50 24.32 11.58
C VAL A 126 5.77 23.21 12.59
N LEU A 127 6.92 23.24 13.25
CA LEU A 127 7.29 22.30 14.32
C LEU A 127 7.14 22.93 15.71
N GLN A 128 6.64 22.15 16.65
CA GLN A 128 6.52 22.54 18.06
C GLN A 128 7.70 21.98 18.85
N ALA A 129 8.34 22.83 19.66
CA ALA A 129 9.45 22.40 20.52
C ALA A 129 8.98 21.34 21.53
N LYS A 130 9.90 20.47 21.94
CA LYS A 130 9.65 19.48 22.99
C LYS A 130 9.53 20.13 24.37
#